data_AF-A0A4R5FLM2-F1
#
_entry.id   AF-A0A4R5FLM2-F1
#
_cell.length_a   1.000
_cell.length_b   1.000
_cell.length_c   1.000
_cell.angle_alpha   90.00
_cell.angle_beta   90.00
_cell.angle_gamma   90.00
#
_symmetry.space_group_name_H-M   'P 1'
#
loop_
_entity.id
_entity.type
_entity.pdbx_description
1 polymer ?
#
loop_
_entity_poly.entity_id
_entity_poly.type
_entity_poly.pdbx_seq_one_letter_code
_entity_poly.pdbx_strand_id
1 'polypeptide(L)'
;MNHLEAYNKIKNRVEWDKSLDTRFEFITYKTPESGRFLQEEHPSVRIEIVYETLFDVDISNADFESKLEYIKQKAILQMLHDVFSDQKDILDYWIDGYVGLFDYAIILKNSNNVMFDVMNSTRINLTETVTDDNLKRWFIDLNGLKDSVNGVYTQSFSDRYRREINRIRKVLFIRNKSMKVVTAR
;
A
#
# COMPACT_ATOMS: atom_id res chain seq x y z
N MET A 1 -5.58 22.13 -1.14
CA MET A 1 -5.44 21.34 0.11
C MET A 1 -4.01 20.81 0.21
N ASN A 2 -3.53 20.60 1.43
CA ASN A 2 -2.26 19.93 1.71
C ASN A 2 -2.42 18.40 1.81
N HIS A 3 -1.31 17.67 1.96
CA HIS A 3 -1.31 16.20 2.02
C HIS A 3 -2.09 15.64 3.23
N LEU A 4 -2.12 16.36 4.36
CA LEU A 4 -2.84 15.92 5.56
C LEU A 4 -4.36 16.09 5.38
N GLU A 5 -4.78 17.17 4.73
CA GLU A 5 -6.18 17.38 4.36
C GLU A 5 -6.65 16.30 3.36
N ALA A 6 -5.83 16.00 2.35
CA ALA A 6 -6.11 14.91 1.41
C ALA A 6 -6.17 13.55 2.10
N TYR A 7 -5.24 13.28 3.02
CA TYR A 7 -5.25 12.07 3.86
C TYR A 7 -6.57 11.91 4.61
N ASN A 8 -7.04 12.97 5.26
CA ASN A 8 -8.28 12.91 6.04
C ASN A 8 -9.51 12.57 5.20
N LYS A 9 -9.50 12.88 3.89
CA LYS A 9 -10.56 12.51 2.95
C LYS A 9 -10.52 11.04 2.51
N ILE A 10 -9.34 10.40 2.53
CA ILE A 10 -9.18 9.04 1.98
C ILE A 10 -8.80 7.97 3.01
N LYS A 11 -8.51 8.34 4.26
CA LYS A 11 -7.99 7.43 5.30
C LYS A 11 -8.90 6.25 5.65
N ASN A 12 -10.21 6.38 5.46
CA ASN A 12 -11.20 5.33 5.75
C ASN A 12 -11.55 4.51 4.51
N ARG A 13 -10.93 4.79 3.35
CA ARG A 13 -11.27 4.10 2.10
C ARG A 13 -10.82 2.65 2.14
N VAL A 14 -9.68 2.37 2.72
CA VAL A 14 -9.09 1.02 2.83
C VAL A 14 -8.75 0.78 4.30
N GLU A 15 -9.04 -0.42 4.80
CA GLU A 15 -8.85 -0.77 6.22
C GLU A 15 -8.10 -2.10 6.38
N TRP A 16 -7.68 -2.40 7.61
CA TRP A 16 -7.18 -3.72 7.98
C TRP A 16 -8.34 -4.73 8.02
N ASP A 17 -8.15 -5.92 7.45
CA ASP A 17 -9.14 -6.98 7.59
C ASP A 17 -9.02 -7.65 8.96
N LYS A 18 -10.12 -8.26 9.38
CA LYS A 18 -10.21 -8.98 10.64
C LYS A 18 -9.25 -10.17 10.62
N SER A 19 -8.41 -10.25 11.65
CA SER A 19 -7.58 -11.43 11.87
C SER A 19 -8.46 -12.64 12.21
N LEU A 20 -8.07 -13.82 11.72
CA LEU A 20 -8.71 -15.09 12.10
C LEU A 20 -8.25 -15.58 13.47
N ASP A 21 -7.18 -14.99 13.99
CA ASP A 21 -6.59 -15.32 15.28
C ASP A 21 -7.24 -14.48 16.39
N THR A 22 -7.86 -15.18 17.34
CA THR A 22 -8.58 -14.60 18.48
C THR A 22 -7.70 -13.73 19.38
N ARG A 23 -6.37 -13.85 19.32
CA ARG A 23 -5.43 -12.97 20.06
C ARG A 23 -5.62 -11.50 19.72
N PHE A 24 -6.15 -11.19 18.53
CA PHE A 24 -6.32 -9.84 18.02
C PHE A 24 -7.76 -9.29 18.14
N GLU A 25 -8.63 -9.94 18.93
CA GLU A 25 -10.01 -9.48 19.17
C GLU A 25 -10.11 -8.10 19.84
N PHE A 26 -9.02 -7.62 20.45
CA PHE A 26 -8.95 -6.28 21.02
C PHE A 26 -8.93 -5.16 19.97
N ILE A 27 -8.63 -5.46 18.70
CA ILE A 27 -8.52 -4.48 17.62
C ILE A 27 -9.91 -4.04 17.17
N THR A 28 -10.13 -2.73 17.06
CA THR A 28 -11.39 -2.20 16.54
C THR A 28 -11.37 -2.17 15.01
N TYR A 29 -11.90 -3.21 14.38
CA TYR A 29 -12.02 -3.29 12.92
C TYR A 29 -13.11 -2.35 12.38
N LYS A 30 -12.77 -1.60 11.34
CA LYS A 30 -13.69 -0.69 10.63
C LYS A 30 -14.03 -1.27 9.26
N THR A 31 -15.27 -1.07 8.84
CA THR A 31 -15.66 -1.39 7.45
C THR A 31 -15.10 -0.31 6.51
N PRO A 32 -14.27 -0.69 5.52
CA PRO A 32 -13.70 0.28 4.57
C PRO A 32 -14.76 0.85 3.64
N GLU A 33 -14.68 2.15 3.31
CA GLU A 33 -15.62 2.80 2.38
C GLU A 33 -15.55 2.22 0.97
N SER A 34 -14.38 1.70 0.56
CA SER A 34 -14.20 1.04 -0.75
C SER A 34 -14.56 -0.44 -0.75
N GLY A 35 -14.80 -1.05 0.42
CA GLY A 35 -14.89 -2.50 0.57
C GLY A 35 -13.56 -3.23 0.46
N ARG A 36 -12.43 -2.51 0.37
CA ARG A 36 -11.10 -3.11 0.16
C ARG A 36 -10.23 -3.12 1.42
N PHE A 37 -9.36 -4.11 1.49
CA PHE A 37 -8.49 -4.35 2.63
C PHE A 37 -7.00 -4.27 2.30
N LEU A 38 -6.20 -3.83 3.28
CA LEU A 38 -4.75 -3.64 3.15
C LEU A 38 -3.97 -4.94 2.90
N GLN A 39 -4.57 -6.09 3.21
CA GLN A 39 -3.95 -7.41 3.12
C GLN A 39 -4.27 -8.15 1.81
N GLU A 40 -5.09 -7.58 0.92
CA GLU A 40 -5.55 -8.22 -0.31
C GLU A 40 -4.41 -8.67 -1.23
N GLU A 41 -3.30 -7.94 -1.21
CA GLU A 41 -2.23 -8.14 -2.18
C GLU A 41 -1.25 -9.24 -1.83
N HIS A 42 -1.00 -9.48 -0.55
CA HIS A 42 0.04 -10.42 -0.16
C HIS A 42 -0.14 -10.99 1.26
N PRO A 43 0.01 -12.31 1.45
CA PRO A 43 -0.20 -12.95 2.75
C PRO A 43 0.76 -12.48 3.84
N SER A 44 1.95 -11.97 3.50
CA SER A 44 2.89 -11.43 4.50
C SER A 44 2.42 -10.13 5.18
N VAL A 45 1.37 -9.51 4.64
CA VAL A 45 0.82 -8.24 5.14
C VAL A 45 -0.23 -8.51 6.23
N ARG A 46 -0.46 -9.77 6.60
CA ARG A 46 -1.39 -10.16 7.66
C ARG A 46 -0.97 -9.62 9.03
N ILE A 47 -1.97 -9.34 9.89
CA ILE A 47 -1.76 -8.74 11.22
C ILE A 47 -0.86 -9.61 12.08
N GLU A 48 -1.01 -10.93 12.01
CA GLU A 48 -0.26 -11.91 12.76
C GLU A 48 1.24 -11.85 12.42
N ILE A 49 1.55 -11.82 11.12
CA ILE A 49 2.94 -11.72 10.64
C ILE A 49 3.52 -10.37 11.02
N VAL A 50 2.75 -9.30 10.83
CA VAL A 50 3.15 -7.94 11.22
C VAL A 50 3.45 -7.86 12.73
N TYR A 51 2.59 -8.43 13.57
CA TYR A 51 2.78 -8.50 15.03
C TYR A 51 4.07 -9.24 15.41
N GLU A 52 4.23 -10.47 14.91
CA GLU A 52 5.32 -11.36 15.31
C GLU A 52 6.69 -10.86 14.83
N THR A 53 6.72 -10.21 13.66
CA THR A 53 7.97 -9.79 13.02
C THR A 53 8.34 -8.33 13.29
N LEU A 54 7.41 -7.39 13.40
CA LEU A 54 7.76 -5.95 13.44
C LEU A 54 7.78 -5.34 14.84
N PHE A 55 7.17 -5.99 15.83
CA PHE A 55 6.95 -5.41 17.15
C PHE A 55 7.59 -6.20 18.27
N ASP A 56 7.86 -5.52 19.38
CA ASP A 56 8.42 -6.13 20.58
C ASP A 56 7.44 -7.12 21.22
N VAL A 57 7.97 -8.10 21.96
CA VAL A 57 7.17 -9.21 22.54
C VAL A 57 6.14 -8.68 23.55
N ASP A 58 6.45 -7.55 24.20
CA ASP A 58 5.71 -6.92 25.28
C ASP A 58 4.94 -5.67 24.82
N ILE A 59 4.76 -5.47 23.52
CA ILE A 59 3.94 -4.36 23.00
C ILE A 59 2.52 -4.42 23.59
N SER A 60 2.04 -3.29 24.10
CA SER A 60 0.67 -3.23 24.61
C SER A 60 -0.35 -3.28 23.47
N ASN A 61 -1.55 -3.78 23.74
CA ASN A 61 -2.64 -3.83 22.76
C ASN A 61 -2.94 -2.45 22.14
N ALA A 62 -2.94 -1.40 22.97
CA ALA A 62 -3.19 -0.03 22.52
C ALA A 62 -2.06 0.53 21.65
N ASP A 63 -0.81 0.21 21.98
CA ASP A 63 0.34 0.60 21.19
C ASP A 63 0.35 -0.13 19.85
N PHE A 64 0.01 -1.43 19.83
CA PHE A 64 -0.08 -2.19 18.59
C PHE A 64 -1.16 -1.65 17.65
N GLU A 65 -2.36 -1.36 18.15
CA GLU A 65 -3.43 -0.75 17.36
C GLU A 65 -3.01 0.62 16.79
N SER A 66 -2.35 1.45 17.62
CA SER A 66 -1.79 2.72 17.18
C SER A 66 -0.72 2.57 16.09
N LYS A 67 0.10 1.51 16.17
CA LYS A 67 1.11 1.21 15.16
C LYS A 67 0.50 0.72 13.85
N LEU A 68 -0.56 -0.09 13.88
CA LEU A 68 -1.29 -0.49 12.68
C LEU A 68 -1.90 0.71 11.95
N GLU A 69 -2.48 1.65 12.69
CA GLU A 69 -2.98 2.91 12.11
C GLU A 69 -1.83 3.75 11.54
N TYR A 70 -0.69 3.82 12.23
CA TYR A 70 0.50 4.51 11.73
C TYR A 70 1.05 3.89 10.43
N ILE A 71 1.07 2.56 10.30
CA ILE A 71 1.49 1.87 9.06
C ILE A 71 0.57 2.28 7.90
N LYS A 72 -0.75 2.23 8.10
CA LYS A 72 -1.72 2.68 7.10
C LYS A 72 -1.51 4.16 6.74
N GLN A 73 -1.37 5.02 7.74
CA GLN A 73 -1.15 6.45 7.55
C GLN A 73 0.12 6.73 6.74
N LYS A 74 1.24 6.08 7.07
CA LYS A 74 2.51 6.17 6.34
C LYS A 74 2.33 5.80 4.87
N ALA A 75 1.62 4.70 4.58
CA ALA A 75 1.38 4.26 3.20
C ALA A 75 0.56 5.28 2.40
N ILE A 76 -0.52 5.81 2.98
CA ILE A 76 -1.38 6.80 2.31
C ILE A 76 -0.64 8.10 2.05
N LEU A 77 0.09 8.63 3.04
CA LEU A 77 0.83 9.88 2.89
C LEU A 77 1.95 9.77 1.85
N GLN A 78 2.68 8.66 1.83
CA GLN A 78 3.70 8.41 0.80
C GLN A 78 3.06 8.28 -0.59
N MET A 79 1.90 7.61 -0.70
CA MET A 79 1.16 7.53 -1.95
C MET A 79 0.72 8.90 -2.45
N LEU A 80 0.15 9.73 -1.58
CA LEU A 80 -0.23 11.10 -1.92
C LEU A 80 0.98 11.91 -2.38
N HIS A 81 2.10 11.81 -1.66
CA HIS A 81 3.35 12.47 -2.06
C HIS A 81 3.81 12.02 -3.45
N ASP A 82 3.78 10.72 -3.75
CA ASP A 82 4.23 10.20 -5.04
C ASP A 82 3.29 10.59 -6.20
N VAL A 83 1.98 10.67 -5.95
CA VAL A 83 1.01 11.17 -6.95
C VAL A 83 1.21 12.66 -7.20
N PHE A 84 1.33 13.46 -6.13
CA PHE A 84 1.29 14.92 -6.18
C PHE A 84 2.68 15.58 -6.08
N SER A 85 3.77 14.83 -6.28
CA SER A 85 5.16 15.30 -6.12
C SER A 85 5.48 16.62 -6.83
N ASP A 86 4.83 16.84 -7.98
CA ASP A 86 5.08 17.99 -8.85
C ASP A 86 3.94 19.02 -8.79
N GLN A 87 2.99 18.84 -7.88
CA GLN A 87 1.86 19.74 -7.68
C GLN A 87 2.08 20.57 -6.42
N LYS A 88 1.95 21.90 -6.56
CA LYS A 88 2.06 22.82 -5.42
C LYS A 88 0.91 22.65 -4.44
N ASP A 89 -0.29 22.44 -4.96
CA ASP A 89 -1.53 22.29 -4.20
C ASP A 89 -2.32 21.09 -4.73
N ILE A 90 -2.99 20.36 -3.83
CA ILE A 90 -3.91 19.28 -4.19
C ILE A 90 -5.31 19.90 -4.32
N LEU A 91 -5.98 19.73 -5.47
CA LEU A 91 -7.32 20.25 -5.70
C LEU A 91 -8.39 19.28 -5.19
N ASP A 92 -9.46 19.80 -4.58
CA ASP A 92 -10.55 18.98 -4.00
C ASP A 92 -11.14 17.97 -4.99
N TYR A 93 -11.42 18.42 -6.21
CA TYR A 93 -12.01 17.56 -7.23
C TYR A 93 -11.10 16.41 -7.69
N TRP A 94 -9.77 16.49 -7.48
CA TRP A 94 -8.88 15.35 -7.77
C TRP A 94 -9.06 14.20 -6.80
N ILE A 95 -9.46 14.51 -5.57
CA ILE A 95 -9.73 13.52 -4.53
C ILE A 95 -11.19 13.06 -4.62
N ASP A 96 -12.12 14.03 -4.59
CA ASP A 96 -13.56 13.75 -4.46
C ASP A 96 -14.19 13.29 -5.79
N GLY A 97 -13.66 13.73 -6.93
CA GLY A 97 -14.21 13.42 -8.25
C GLY A 97 -13.88 12.00 -8.75
N TYR A 98 -12.92 11.32 -8.13
CA TYR A 98 -12.45 10.00 -8.57
C TYR A 98 -12.43 9.00 -7.41
N VAL A 99 -13.64 8.67 -6.93
CA VAL A 99 -13.86 7.66 -5.90
C VAL A 99 -13.17 6.35 -6.31
N GLY A 100 -12.17 5.96 -5.53
CA GLY A 100 -11.48 4.68 -5.62
C GLY A 100 -10.25 4.64 -6.51
N LEU A 101 -9.89 5.77 -7.12
CA LEU A 101 -8.69 5.88 -7.93
C LEU A 101 -7.41 5.54 -7.15
N PHE A 102 -7.39 5.85 -5.86
CA PHE A 102 -6.22 5.70 -5.00
C PHE A 102 -6.16 4.36 -4.25
N ASP A 103 -7.28 3.64 -4.12
CA ASP A 103 -7.42 2.52 -3.17
C ASP A 103 -6.39 1.43 -3.45
N TYR A 104 -6.20 1.09 -4.72
CA TYR A 104 -5.23 0.09 -5.10
C TYR A 104 -3.77 0.53 -4.85
N ALA A 105 -3.47 1.80 -5.12
CA ALA A 105 -2.14 2.35 -4.85
C ALA A 105 -1.82 2.35 -3.35
N ILE A 106 -2.81 2.61 -2.50
CA ILE A 106 -2.68 2.52 -1.04
C ILE A 106 -2.32 1.09 -0.63
N ILE A 107 -3.04 0.09 -1.14
CA ILE A 107 -2.81 -1.32 -0.79
C ILE A 107 -1.42 -1.78 -1.28
N LEU A 108 -1.04 -1.44 -2.51
CA LEU A 108 0.29 -1.74 -3.04
C LEU A 108 1.40 -1.07 -2.22
N LYS A 109 1.21 0.19 -1.83
CA LYS A 109 2.19 0.93 -1.03
C LYS A 109 2.33 0.35 0.36
N ASN A 110 1.21 0.00 0.99
CA ASN A 110 1.17 -0.68 2.28
C ASN A 110 1.92 -2.02 2.21
N SER A 111 1.59 -2.84 1.20
CA SER A 111 2.21 -4.15 1.02
C SER A 111 3.71 -4.05 0.81
N ASN A 112 4.16 -3.12 -0.03
CA ASN A 112 5.58 -2.87 -0.27
C ASN A 112 6.31 -2.45 1.02
N ASN A 113 5.74 -1.50 1.76
CA ASN A 113 6.32 -1.01 3.02
C ASN A 113 6.38 -2.12 4.08
N VAL A 114 5.29 -2.85 4.29
CA VAL A 114 5.23 -3.94 5.28
C VAL A 114 6.20 -5.06 4.90
N MET A 115 6.21 -5.51 3.64
CA MET A 115 7.15 -6.53 3.19
C MET A 115 8.61 -6.09 3.37
N PHE A 116 8.93 -4.84 3.04
CA PHE A 116 10.26 -4.30 3.26
C PHE A 116 10.62 -4.30 4.75
N ASP A 117 9.72 -3.84 5.62
CA ASP A 117 9.96 -3.78 7.07
C ASP A 117 10.11 -5.21 7.65
N VAL A 118 9.32 -6.17 7.17
CA VAL A 118 9.34 -7.59 7.58
C VAL A 118 10.67 -8.24 7.19
N MET A 119 11.11 -8.05 5.94
CA MET A 119 12.38 -8.61 5.43
C MET A 119 13.61 -8.03 6.11
N ASN A 120 13.52 -6.79 6.62
CA ASN A 120 14.61 -6.13 7.34
C ASN A 120 14.51 -6.30 8.87
N SER A 121 13.47 -6.96 9.37
CA SER A 121 13.34 -7.21 10.80
C SER A 121 14.34 -8.27 11.26
N THR A 122 15.02 -8.02 12.38
CA THR A 122 15.87 -9.02 13.03
C THR A 122 15.05 -10.14 13.66
N ARG A 123 13.77 -9.90 13.97
CA ARG A 123 12.88 -10.84 14.66
C ARG A 123 12.33 -11.92 13.74
N ILE A 124 12.32 -11.69 12.43
CA ILE A 124 11.89 -12.71 11.47
C ILE A 124 12.73 -13.98 11.57
N ASN A 125 14.01 -13.84 11.92
CA ASN A 125 14.92 -14.96 12.13
C ASN A 125 14.74 -15.64 13.49
N LEU A 126 14.05 -14.98 14.44
CA LEU A 126 13.76 -15.51 15.77
C LEU A 126 12.41 -16.23 15.83
N THR A 127 11.55 -15.96 14.86
CA THR A 127 10.20 -16.51 14.76
C THR A 127 10.20 -17.51 13.61
N GLU A 128 10.29 -18.81 13.93
CA GLU A 128 10.21 -19.91 12.94
C GLU A 128 8.90 -19.91 12.12
N THR A 129 8.00 -18.94 12.38
CA THR A 129 6.78 -18.67 11.64
C THR A 129 7.02 -18.46 10.13
N VAL A 130 8.17 -17.91 9.72
CA VAL A 130 8.48 -17.66 8.30
C VAL A 130 9.66 -18.53 7.86
N THR A 131 9.41 -19.45 6.93
CA THR A 131 10.46 -20.31 6.37
C THR A 131 11.40 -19.55 5.43
N ASP A 132 12.64 -20.00 5.30
CA ASP A 132 13.62 -19.44 4.35
C ASP A 132 13.11 -19.39 2.91
N ASP A 133 12.32 -20.38 2.50
CA ASP A 133 11.74 -20.40 1.16
C ASP A 133 10.65 -19.34 0.98
N ASN A 134 9.88 -19.03 2.03
CA ASN A 134 8.96 -17.89 2.02
C ASN A 134 9.73 -16.57 1.94
N LEU A 135 10.83 -16.41 2.69
CA LEU A 135 11.68 -15.21 2.62
C LEU A 135 12.25 -14.99 1.22
N LYS A 136 12.73 -16.05 0.56
CA LYS A 136 13.21 -15.97 -0.83
C LYS A 136 12.09 -15.54 -1.79
N ARG A 137 10.88 -16.07 -1.63
CA ARG A 137 9.72 -15.66 -2.45
C ARG A 137 9.37 -14.20 -2.21
N TRP A 138 9.30 -13.77 -0.96
CA TRP A 138 8.99 -12.38 -0.61
C TRP A 138 10.06 -11.42 -1.12
N PHE A 139 11.34 -11.83 -1.10
CA PHE A 139 12.41 -11.06 -1.72
C PHE A 139 12.21 -10.90 -3.23
N ILE A 140 11.79 -11.96 -3.93
CA ILE A 140 11.45 -11.90 -5.36
C ILE A 140 10.21 -11.04 -5.60
N ASP A 141 9.18 -11.12 -4.77
CA ASP A 141 7.98 -10.30 -4.92
C ASP A 141 8.28 -8.81 -4.70
N LEU A 142 9.18 -8.50 -3.77
CA LEU A 142 9.59 -7.13 -3.45
C LEU A 142 10.48 -6.51 -4.53
N ASN A 143 11.44 -7.28 -5.06
CA ASN A 143 12.48 -6.79 -5.98
C ASN A 143 12.21 -7.14 -7.45
N GLY A 144 11.30 -8.07 -7.70
CA GLY A 144 11.10 -8.69 -8.99
C GLY A 144 12.20 -9.70 -9.31
N LEU A 145 12.00 -10.44 -10.40
CA LEU A 145 13.00 -11.32 -10.97
C LEU A 145 13.05 -11.07 -12.47
N LYS A 146 14.26 -10.89 -13.00
CA LYS A 146 14.48 -10.83 -14.44
C LYS A 146 15.61 -11.79 -14.79
N ASP A 147 15.23 -13.02 -15.10
CA ASP A 147 16.15 -14.04 -15.58
C ASP A 147 15.99 -14.19 -17.09
N SER A 148 16.88 -13.54 -17.84
CA SER A 148 16.90 -13.60 -19.30
C SER A 148 17.35 -14.96 -19.84
N VAL A 149 18.03 -15.79 -19.03
CA VAL A 149 18.56 -17.09 -19.45
C VAL A 149 17.45 -18.13 -19.41
N ASN A 150 16.64 -18.11 -18.34
CA ASN A 150 15.51 -19.03 -18.17
C ASN A 150 14.17 -18.45 -18.65
N GLY A 151 14.15 -17.20 -19.14
CA GLY A 151 12.94 -16.54 -19.64
C GLY A 151 11.92 -16.18 -18.55
N VAL A 152 12.35 -16.11 -17.28
CA VAL A 152 11.46 -15.82 -16.15
C VAL A 152 11.45 -14.32 -15.87
N TYR A 153 10.26 -13.72 -15.89
CA TYR A 153 10.04 -12.34 -15.48
C TYR A 153 8.92 -12.25 -14.46
N THR A 154 9.26 -11.81 -13.26
CA THR A 154 8.32 -11.48 -12.20
C THR A 154 8.45 -10.01 -11.89
N GLN A 155 7.33 -9.29 -11.99
CA GLN A 155 7.31 -7.87 -11.69
C GLN A 155 7.31 -7.63 -10.19
N SER A 156 8.13 -6.68 -9.73
CA SER A 156 8.20 -6.28 -8.33
C SER A 156 6.97 -5.52 -7.85
N PHE A 157 6.68 -5.55 -6.55
CA PHE A 157 5.70 -4.67 -5.92
C PHE A 157 6.00 -3.20 -6.18
N SER A 158 7.28 -2.81 -6.12
CA SER A 158 7.74 -1.45 -6.42
C SER A 158 7.41 -1.04 -7.86
N ASP A 159 7.56 -1.93 -8.83
CA ASP A 159 7.18 -1.69 -10.22
C ASP A 159 5.66 -1.60 -10.40
N ARG A 160 4.90 -2.49 -9.75
CA ARG A 160 3.42 -2.48 -9.79
C ARG A 160 2.89 -1.16 -9.24
N TYR A 161 3.39 -0.76 -8.08
CA TYR A 161 3.09 0.52 -7.46
C TYR A 161 3.43 1.70 -8.37
N ARG A 162 4.64 1.74 -8.94
CA ARG A 162 5.05 2.81 -9.86
C ARG A 162 4.14 2.91 -11.10
N ARG A 163 3.73 1.77 -11.68
CA ARG A 163 2.76 1.77 -12.80
C ARG A 163 1.41 2.35 -12.37
N GLU A 164 0.97 2.00 -11.17
CA GLU A 164 -0.29 2.50 -10.63
C GLU A 164 -0.25 4.01 -10.36
N ILE A 165 0.82 4.53 -9.77
CA ILE A 165 1.03 5.98 -9.63
C ILE A 165 0.99 6.68 -10.98
N ASN A 166 1.66 6.12 -12.00
CA ASN A 166 1.61 6.68 -13.35
C ASN A 166 0.21 6.64 -13.97
N ARG A 167 -0.59 5.61 -13.67
CA ARG A 167 -2.00 5.51 -14.10
C ARG A 167 -2.83 6.61 -13.46
N ILE A 168 -2.72 6.79 -12.14
CA ILE A 168 -3.43 7.83 -11.39
C ILE A 168 -3.06 9.21 -11.93
N ARG A 169 -1.76 9.51 -12.05
CA ARG A 169 -1.27 10.79 -12.56
C ARG A 169 -1.75 11.09 -13.97
N LYS A 170 -1.87 10.07 -14.83
CA LYS A 170 -2.49 10.23 -16.15
C LYS A 170 -3.96 10.62 -16.03
N VAL A 171 -4.74 9.96 -15.19
CA VAL A 171 -6.16 10.29 -15.00
C VAL A 171 -6.33 11.72 -14.46
N LEU A 172 -5.52 12.12 -13.48
CA LEU A 172 -5.64 13.43 -12.83
C LEU A 172 -5.08 14.59 -13.68
N PHE A 173 -3.96 14.37 -14.37
CA PHE A 173 -3.17 15.45 -14.98
C PHE A 173 -3.09 15.40 -16.50
N ILE A 174 -3.75 14.45 -17.17
CA ILE A 174 -3.95 14.59 -18.62
C ILE A 174 -4.83 15.82 -18.85
N ARG A 175 -4.16 16.95 -19.15
CA ARG A 175 -4.76 18.04 -19.89
C ARG A 175 -5.43 17.42 -21.12
N ASN A 176 -6.70 17.76 -21.36
CA ASN A 176 -7.36 17.61 -22.64
C ASN A 176 -6.35 17.96 -23.73
N LYS A 177 -5.71 16.95 -24.33
CA LYS A 177 -5.00 17.10 -25.59
C LYS A 177 -6.12 17.47 -26.55
N SER A 178 -6.29 18.77 -26.75
CA SER A 178 -7.24 19.39 -27.65
C SER A 178 -7.55 18.45 -28.80
N MET A 179 -8.81 18.03 -28.94
CA MET A 179 -9.27 17.46 -30.20
C MET A 179 -8.82 18.43 -31.29
N LYS A 180 -7.87 18.03 -32.13
CA LYS A 180 -7.57 18.78 -33.34
C LYS A 180 -8.84 18.67 -34.18
N VAL A 181 -9.65 19.73 -34.20
CA VAL A 181 -10.72 19.86 -35.17
C VAL A 181 -10.03 19.91 -36.53
N VAL A 182 -10.06 18.79 -37.25
CA VAL A 182 -9.66 18.74 -38.65
C VAL A 182 -10.82 19.37 -39.42
N THR A 183 -10.81 20.70 -39.57
CA THR A 183 -11.64 21.33 -40.60
C THR A 183 -11.07 20.93 -41.95
N ALA A 184 -11.79 20.09 -42.68
CA ALA A 184 -11.57 19.87 -44.10
C ALA A 184 -11.71 21.23 -44.83
N ARG A 185 -10.70 21.58 -45.62
CA ARG A 185 -10.76 22.65 -46.62
C ARG A 185 -11.02 22.04 -47.98
#